data_AF-A0A946ALS9-F1
#
_entry.id   AF-A0A946ALS9-F1
#
_cell.length_a   1.000
_cell.length_b   1.000
_cell.length_c   1.000
_cell.angle_alpha   90.00
_cell.angle_beta   90.00
_cell.angle_gamma   90.00
#
_symmetry.space_group_name_H-M   'P 1'
#
loop_
_entity.id
_entity.type
_entity.pdbx_description
1 polymer ?
#
loop_
_entity_poly.entity_id
_entity_poly.type
_entity_poly.pdbx_seq_one_letter_code
_entity_poly.pdbx_strand_id
1 'polypeptide(L)'
;MALANMLKRVSTSGKLGGGNSEIIFLLAIAVLFIIGVHTVEAWSWAAIYLSIGEFSELPEALYFSVVTLTSLGYGDVTLSSQWQILGTFEAMGGLILFGASTAFLLGLMRKLFDLPS
;
A
#
# COMPACT_ATOMS: atom_id res chain seq x y z
N MET A 1 -7.38 24.69 -48.27
CA MET A 1 -6.78 23.35 -48.09
C MET A 1 -5.75 23.29 -46.96
N ALA A 2 -4.86 24.27 -46.79
CA ALA A 2 -3.87 24.28 -45.69
C ALA A 2 -4.49 24.30 -44.27
N LEU A 3 -5.58 25.05 -44.07
CA LEU A 3 -6.29 25.11 -42.78
C LEU A 3 -6.94 23.77 -42.39
N ALA A 4 -7.52 23.05 -43.36
CA ALA A 4 -8.10 21.72 -43.11
C ALA A 4 -7.03 20.67 -42.75
N ASN A 5 -5.83 20.80 -43.33
CA ASN A 5 -4.68 19.94 -42.98
C ASN A 5 -4.06 20.32 -41.63
N MET A 6 -4.10 21.59 -41.24
CA MET A 6 -3.66 22.07 -39.93
C MET A 6 -4.63 21.65 -38.82
N LEU A 7 -5.94 21.70 -39.07
CA LEU A 7 -6.97 21.21 -38.15
C LEU A 7 -6.95 19.67 -38.02
N LYS A 8 -6.67 18.94 -39.10
CA LYS A 8 -6.37 17.50 -39.01
C LYS A 8 -5.10 17.21 -38.21
N ARG A 9 -4.05 18.02 -38.35
CA ARG A 9 -2.81 17.89 -37.58
C ARG A 9 -2.99 18.19 -36.09
N VAL A 10 -3.87 19.12 -35.72
CA VAL A 10 -4.22 19.39 -34.32
C VAL A 10 -5.12 18.27 -33.76
N SER A 11 -6.04 17.73 -34.56
CA SER A 11 -6.83 16.55 -34.20
C SER A 11 -5.98 15.26 -34.09
N THR A 12 -4.90 15.14 -34.86
CA THR A 12 -3.93 14.03 -34.71
C THR A 12 -2.82 14.31 -33.69
N SER A 13 -2.62 15.57 -33.29
CA SER A 13 -1.70 15.96 -32.19
C SER A 13 -2.37 15.89 -30.81
N GLY A 14 -3.65 15.51 -30.74
CA GLY A 14 -4.35 15.07 -29.53
C GLY A 14 -4.12 13.58 -29.20
N LYS A 15 -3.09 12.94 -29.75
CA LYS A 15 -2.60 11.63 -29.31
C LYS A 15 -1.25 11.79 -28.60
N LEU A 16 -1.28 12.45 -27.45
CA LEU A 16 -0.41 12.01 -26.36
C LEU A 16 -0.87 10.59 -25.99
N GLY A 17 0.04 9.64 -25.78
CA GLY A 17 -0.25 8.25 -25.40
C GLY A 17 -0.82 8.11 -23.98
N GLY A 18 -1.97 8.74 -23.72
CA GLY A 18 -2.48 9.08 -22.39
C GLY A 18 -3.24 7.99 -21.65
N GLY A 19 -3.93 7.05 -22.33
CA GLY A 19 -4.80 6.10 -21.63
C GLY A 19 -4.06 5.16 -20.66
N ASN A 20 -3.05 4.44 -21.15
CA ASN A 20 -2.40 3.40 -20.34
C ASN A 20 -1.35 3.95 -19.37
N SER A 21 -0.65 5.03 -19.74
CA SER A 21 0.40 5.61 -18.91
C SER A 21 -0.16 6.33 -17.68
N GLU A 22 -1.30 7.02 -17.84
CA GLU A 22 -2.01 7.66 -16.74
C GLU A 22 -2.58 6.62 -15.76
N ILE A 23 -3.19 5.55 -16.27
CA ILE A 23 -3.68 4.45 -15.43
C ILE A 23 -2.54 3.81 -14.64
N ILE A 24 -1.41 3.51 -15.28
CA ILE A 24 -0.22 2.95 -14.61
C ILE A 24 0.27 3.89 -13.52
N PHE A 25 0.34 5.20 -13.81
CA PHE A 25 0.77 6.21 -12.84
C PHE A 25 -0.16 6.28 -11.62
N LEU A 26 -1.48 6.30 -11.84
CA LEU A 26 -2.47 6.31 -10.76
C LEU A 26 -2.41 5.04 -9.90
N LEU A 27 -2.26 3.87 -10.53
CA LEU A 27 -2.09 2.61 -9.81
C LEU A 27 -0.79 2.59 -9.00
N ALA A 28 0.31 3.12 -9.54
CA ALA A 28 1.57 3.23 -8.81
C ALA A 28 1.44 4.13 -7.58
N ILE A 29 0.78 5.28 -7.69
CA ILE A 29 0.49 6.16 -6.54
C ILE A 29 -0.39 5.42 -5.51
N ALA A 30 -1.41 4.69 -5.95
CA ALA A 30 -2.28 3.93 -5.04
C ALA A 30 -1.51 2.85 -4.27
N VAL A 31 -0.60 2.13 -4.93
CA VAL A 31 0.27 1.14 -4.28
C VAL A 31 1.21 1.81 -3.28
N LEU A 32 1.85 2.93 -3.65
CA LEU A 32 2.71 3.68 -2.72
C LEU A 32 1.94 4.20 -1.52
N PHE A 33 0.70 4.66 -1.72
CA PHE A 33 -0.19 5.08 -0.63
C PHE A 33 -0.50 3.90 0.32
N ILE A 34 -0.82 2.72 -0.21
CA ILE A 34 -1.06 1.51 0.59
C ILE A 34 0.18 1.11 1.38
N ILE A 35 1.37 1.14 0.76
CA ILE A 35 2.63 0.91 1.46
C ILE A 35 2.80 1.90 2.60
N GLY A 36 2.48 3.18 2.38
CA GLY A 36 2.48 4.21 3.41
C GLY A 36 1.54 3.89 4.58
N VAL A 37 0.32 3.44 4.29
CA VAL A 37 -0.67 3.04 5.32
C VAL A 37 -0.14 1.87 6.17
N HIS A 38 0.38 0.81 5.56
CA HIS A 38 0.99 -0.31 6.29
C HIS A 38 2.26 0.08 7.03
N THR A 39 3.02 1.05 6.51
CA THR A 39 4.17 1.61 7.23
C THR A 39 3.70 2.29 8.50
N VAL A 40 2.65 3.12 8.45
CA VAL A 40 2.10 3.77 9.65
C VAL A 40 1.56 2.75 10.65
N GLU A 41 0.91 1.68 10.18
CA GLU A 41 0.48 0.55 11.02
C GLU A 41 1.67 -0.08 11.76
N ALA A 42 2.74 -0.42 11.04
CA ALA A 42 3.95 -1.01 11.61
C ALA A 42 4.59 -0.12 12.68
N TRP A 43 4.73 1.18 12.37
CA TRP A 43 5.32 2.14 13.30
C TRP A 43 4.46 2.35 14.54
N SER A 44 3.13 2.27 14.41
CA SER A 44 2.21 2.38 15.53
C SER A 44 2.36 1.20 16.49
N TRP A 45 2.44 -0.03 15.96
CA TRP A 45 2.67 -1.23 16.77
C TRP A 45 4.06 -1.24 17.41
N ALA A 46 5.11 -0.91 16.64
CA ALA A 46 6.46 -0.76 17.19
C ALA A 46 6.51 0.24 18.36
N ALA A 47 5.82 1.37 18.25
CA ALA A 47 5.72 2.35 19.33
C ALA A 47 5.00 1.77 20.57
N ILE A 48 3.95 0.97 20.38
CA ILE A 48 3.27 0.27 21.48
C ILE A 48 4.26 -0.67 22.19
N TYR A 49 5.00 -1.51 21.44
CA TYR A 49 5.95 -2.45 22.03
C TYR A 49 7.09 -1.78 22.79
N LEU A 50 7.61 -0.65 22.28
CA LEU A 50 8.59 0.16 23.01
C LEU A 50 7.98 0.77 24.28
N SER A 51 6.74 1.27 24.22
CA SER A 51 6.08 1.93 25.35
C SER A 51 5.78 1.00 26.52
N ILE A 52 5.52 -0.28 26.24
CA ILE A 52 5.29 -1.32 27.25
C ILE A 52 6.59 -2.01 27.71
N GLY A 53 7.73 -1.60 27.14
CA GLY A 53 9.05 -2.14 27.49
C GLY A 53 9.33 -3.54 26.98
N GLU A 54 8.62 -4.00 25.93
CA GLU A 54 8.82 -5.33 25.35
C GLU A 54 10.10 -5.39 24.51
N PHE A 55 10.42 -4.32 23.79
CA PHE A 55 11.71 -4.14 23.11
C PHE A 55 12.43 -2.91 23.66
N SER A 56 13.76 -2.94 23.64
CA SER A 56 14.60 -1.81 24.03
C SER A 56 14.93 -0.86 22.88
N GLU A 57 14.87 -1.35 21.64
CA GLU A 57 15.37 -0.64 20.46
C GLU A 57 14.33 -0.61 19.32
N LEU A 58 14.20 0.54 18.67
CA LEU A 58 13.23 0.73 17.57
C LEU A 58 13.42 -0.24 16.39
N PRO A 59 14.65 -0.56 15.92
CA PRO A 59 14.82 -1.48 14.80
C PRO A 59 14.24 -2.87 15.04
N GLU A 60 14.41 -3.41 16.25
CA GLU A 60 13.90 -4.74 16.61
C GLU A 60 12.37 -4.71 16.74
N ALA A 61 11.81 -3.67 17.38
CA ALA A 61 10.36 -3.48 17.49
C ALA A 61 9.68 -3.33 16.13
N LEU A 62 10.27 -2.54 15.23
CA LEU A 62 9.78 -2.40 13.85
C LEU A 62 9.92 -3.70 13.06
N TYR A 63 11.03 -4.42 13.22
CA TYR A 63 11.23 -5.71 12.57
C TYR A 63 10.15 -6.70 12.98
N PHE A 64 9.94 -6.87 14.29
CA PHE A 64 8.88 -7.74 14.83
C PHE A 64 7.51 -7.32 14.29
N SER A 65 7.21 -6.03 14.33
CA SER A 65 5.92 -5.50 13.88
C SER A 65 5.65 -5.79 12.40
N VAL A 66 6.61 -5.47 11.52
CA VAL A 66 6.49 -5.73 10.07
C VAL A 66 6.33 -7.22 9.79
N VAL A 67 7.14 -8.08 10.42
CA VAL A 67 7.06 -9.54 10.25
C VAL A 67 5.71 -10.09 10.72
N THR A 68 5.16 -9.51 11.79
CA THR A 68 3.89 -9.94 12.39
C THR A 68 2.68 -9.48 11.59
N LEU A 69 2.58 -8.20 11.25
CA LEU A 69 1.44 -7.66 10.48
C LEU A 69 1.38 -8.22 9.06
N THR A 70 2.51 -8.64 8.48
CA THR A 70 2.57 -9.32 7.18
C THR A 70 2.31 -10.82 7.26
N SER A 71 2.11 -11.37 8.47
CA SER A 71 1.98 -12.79 8.75
C SER A 71 3.18 -13.66 8.35
N LEU A 72 4.36 -13.05 8.13
CA LEU A 72 5.59 -13.79 7.81
C LEU A 72 6.04 -14.67 8.98
N GLY A 73 6.04 -14.12 10.19
CA GLY A 73 6.25 -14.88 11.43
C GLY A 73 7.50 -15.76 11.46
N TYR A 74 8.67 -15.22 11.09
CA TYR A 74 9.93 -15.99 11.04
C TYR A 74 10.27 -16.72 12.36
N GLY A 75 9.82 -16.19 13.50
CA GLY A 75 9.97 -16.82 14.81
C GLY A 75 11.34 -16.62 15.45
N ASP A 76 12.20 -15.83 14.85
CA ASP A 76 13.50 -15.39 15.36
C ASP A 76 13.36 -14.31 16.44
N VAL A 77 12.39 -13.41 16.30
CA VAL A 77 11.97 -12.44 17.31
C VAL A 77 10.53 -12.73 17.71
N THR A 78 10.27 -12.86 19.02
CA THR A 78 8.94 -13.17 19.55
C THR A 78 8.65 -12.33 20.79
N LEU A 79 7.36 -12.09 21.07
CA LEU A 79 6.94 -11.39 22.29
C LEU A 79 6.98 -12.33 23.50
N SER A 80 7.23 -11.77 24.68
CA SER A 80 7.10 -12.43 25.96
C SER A 80 5.67 -12.96 26.18
N SER A 81 5.52 -13.97 27.03
CA SER A 81 4.21 -14.61 27.29
C SER A 81 3.15 -13.63 27.82
N GLN A 82 3.57 -12.52 28.41
CA GLN A 82 2.66 -11.46 28.88
C GLN A 82 1.99 -10.72 27.73
N TRP A 83 2.71 -10.50 26.62
CA TRP A 83 2.28 -9.63 25.52
C TRP A 83 2.03 -10.37 24.21
N GLN A 84 2.25 -11.68 24.13
CA GLN A 84 2.02 -12.50 22.92
C GLN A 84 0.64 -12.32 22.26
N ILE A 85 -0.40 -11.97 23.04
CA ILE A 85 -1.75 -11.69 22.51
C ILE A 85 -1.78 -10.41 21.66
N LEU A 86 -0.91 -9.44 21.92
CA LEU A 86 -0.80 -8.23 21.10
C LEU A 86 -0.29 -8.57 19.70
N GLY A 87 0.71 -9.45 19.60
CA GLY A 87 1.22 -9.92 18.32
C GLY A 87 0.16 -10.62 17.47
N THR A 88 -0.73 -11.42 18.09
CA THR A 88 -1.85 -12.02 17.34
C THR A 88 -2.89 -10.99 16.90
N PHE A 89 -3.15 -9.96 17.69
CA PHE A 89 -4.00 -8.83 17.28
C PHE A 89 -3.38 -8.02 16.15
N GLU A 90 -2.07 -7.77 16.20
CA GLU A 90 -1.33 -7.10 15.13
C GLU A 90 -1.42 -7.89 13.82
N ALA A 91 -1.16 -9.20 13.86
CA ALA A 91 -1.26 -10.06 12.68
C ALA A 91 -2.68 -10.05 12.08
N MET A 92 -3.71 -10.12 12.93
CA MET A 92 -5.11 -10.02 12.48
C MET A 92 -5.41 -8.65 11.88
N GLY A 93 -4.96 -7.56 12.52
CA GLY A 93 -5.11 -6.20 12.03
C GLY A 93 -4.47 -6.02 10.64
N GLY A 94 -3.22 -6.47 10.50
CA GLY A 94 -2.49 -6.43 9.24
C GLY A 94 -3.20 -7.21 8.14
N LEU A 95 -3.68 -8.43 8.41
CA LEU A 95 -4.44 -9.23 7.44
C LEU A 95 -5.74 -8.54 7.00
N ILE A 96 -6.48 -7.93 7.93
CA ILE A 96 -7.70 -7.18 7.61
C ILE A 96 -7.35 -5.98 6.73
N LEU A 97 -6.28 -5.25 7.06
CA LEU A 97 -5.86 -4.08 6.32
C LEU A 97 -5.33 -4.44 4.93
N PHE A 98 -4.58 -5.53 4.78
CA PHE A 98 -4.17 -6.06 3.47
C PHE A 98 -5.36 -6.49 2.62
N GLY A 99 -6.36 -7.11 3.25
CA GLY A 99 -7.63 -7.45 2.60
C GLY A 99 -8.35 -6.21 2.08
N ALA A 100 -8.44 -5.16 2.89
CA ALA A 100 -9.02 -3.87 2.50
C ALA A 100 -8.22 -3.18 1.38
N SER A 101 -6.89 -3.17 1.47
CA SER A 101 -5.97 -2.65 0.46
C SER A 101 -6.16 -3.36 -0.90
N THR A 102 -6.30 -4.68 -0.88
CA THR A 102 -6.57 -5.48 -2.08
C THR A 102 -7.93 -5.15 -2.67
N ALA A 103 -8.98 -5.08 -1.83
CA ALA A 103 -10.33 -4.72 -2.28
C ALA A 103 -10.38 -3.30 -2.87
N PHE A 104 -9.67 -2.35 -2.27
CA PHE A 104 -9.52 -0.99 -2.76
C PHE A 104 -8.81 -0.95 -4.12
N LEU A 105 -7.68 -1.64 -4.29
CA LEU A 105 -6.97 -1.71 -5.58
C LEU A 105 -7.85 -2.32 -6.67
N LEU A 106 -8.57 -3.40 -6.38
CA LEU A 106 -9.49 -4.02 -7.33
C LEU A 106 -10.63 -3.07 -7.72
N GLY A 107 -11.20 -2.35 -6.75
CA GLY A 107 -12.22 -1.33 -7.00
C GLY A 107 -11.70 -0.17 -7.86
N LEU A 108 -10.47 0.29 -7.58
CA LEU A 108 -9.81 1.33 -8.35
C LEU A 108 -9.51 0.86 -9.78
N MET A 109 -8.97 -0.35 -9.95
CA MET A 109 -8.69 -0.93 -11.28
C MET A 109 -9.95 -1.03 -12.12
N ARG A 110 -11.06 -1.56 -11.57
CA ARG A 110 -12.34 -1.64 -12.28
C ARG A 110 -12.77 -0.25 -12.75
N LYS A 111 -12.77 0.73 -11.85
CA LYS A 111 -13.15 2.10 -12.19
C LYS A 111 -12.25 2.71 -13.28
N LEU A 112 -10.94 2.48 -13.22
CA LEU A 112 -9.99 3.05 -14.20
C LEU A 112 -10.09 2.39 -15.59
N PHE A 113 -10.38 1.09 -15.65
CA PHE A 113 -10.56 0.38 -16.93
C PHE A 113 -11.96 0.56 -17.54
N ASP A 114 -12.97 0.87 -16.74
CA ASP A 114 -14.33 1.15 -17.21
C ASP A 114 -14.50 2.59 -17.74
N LEU A 115 -13.50 3.47 -17.58
CA LEU A 115 -13.53 4.82 -18.16
C LEU A 115 -13.29 4.77 -19.68
N PRO A 116 -14.10 5.47 -20.50
CA PRO A 116 -13.86 5.54 -21.94
C PRO A 116 -12.52 6.25 -22.22
N SER A 117 -11.61 5.54 -22.91
CA SER A 117 -10.25 5.99 -23.28
C SER A 117 -10.24 6.99 -24.44
#